data_AF-A0A554UKD9-F1
#
_entry.id   AF-A0A554UKD9-F1
#
_cell.length_a   1.000
_cell.length_b   1.000
_cell.length_c   1.000
_cell.angle_alpha   90.00
_cell.angle_beta   90.00
_cell.angle_gamma   90.00
#
_symmetry.space_group_name_H-M   'P 1'
#
loop_
_entity.id
_entity.type
_entity.pdbx_description
1 polymer ?
#
loop_
_entity_poly.entity_id
_entity_poly.type
_entity_poly.pdbx_seq_one_letter_code
_entity_poly.pdbx_strand_id
1 'polypeptide(L)'
;MTAVTEDSLVESPSSVLSPLSNDELIAQLVARARADGLKLTGQDGLLGQLTKRVVESALEGELDDHLGYDRHERGGSADGNTR
;
A
#
# COMPACT_ATOMS: atom_id res chain seq x y z
N MET A 1 -13.28 -36.77 44.35
CA MET A 1 -13.85 -35.43 44.18
C MET A 1 -12.83 -34.63 43.40
N THR A 2 -13.13 -34.39 42.13
CA THR A 2 -12.15 -34.06 41.09
C THR A 2 -11.84 -32.56 41.06
N ALA A 3 -10.54 -32.31 41.13
CA ALA A 3 -9.73 -31.18 40.67
C ALA A 3 -10.39 -29.94 40.03
N VAL A 4 -9.95 -28.79 40.58
CA VAL A 4 -9.25 -27.70 39.88
C VAL A 4 -10.12 -26.70 39.09
N THR A 5 -10.29 -25.55 39.74
CA THR A 5 -10.40 -24.20 39.19
C THR A 5 -9.47 -23.96 38.00
N GLU A 6 -9.95 -23.16 37.04
CA GLU A 6 -9.28 -22.50 35.90
C GLU A 6 -10.09 -22.85 34.64
N ASP A 7 -10.73 -21.87 34.02
CA ASP A 7 -10.00 -20.97 33.15
C ASP A 7 -10.71 -19.62 33.06
N SER A 8 -9.96 -18.59 33.42
CA SER A 8 -10.29 -17.20 33.15
C SER A 8 -10.38 -17.08 31.63
N LEU A 9 -11.58 -16.80 31.11
CA LEU A 9 -11.75 -16.32 29.75
C LEU A 9 -11.03 -14.97 29.65
N VAL A 10 -9.74 -15.04 29.36
CA VAL A 10 -8.89 -13.92 28.99
C VAL A 10 -9.56 -13.22 27.82
N GLU A 11 -10.08 -12.02 28.07
CA GLU A 11 -10.29 -11.04 27.00
C GLU A 11 -8.94 -10.88 26.30
N SER A 12 -8.82 -11.51 25.13
CA SER A 12 -7.63 -11.39 24.32
C SER A 12 -7.63 -9.96 23.77
N PRO A 13 -6.58 -9.14 24.04
CA PRO A 13 -6.48 -7.78 23.51
C PRO A 13 -6.08 -7.87 22.04
N SER A 14 -6.99 -8.35 21.21
CA SER A 14 -6.92 -8.19 19.77
C SER A 14 -7.96 -7.13 19.39
N SER A 15 -7.65 -5.88 19.75
CA SER A 15 -7.97 -4.80 18.83
C SER A 15 -7.05 -4.99 17.63
N VAL A 16 -7.37 -6.01 16.82
CA VAL A 16 -6.82 -6.19 15.49
C VAL A 16 -7.11 -4.89 14.76
N LEU A 17 -6.05 -4.20 14.37
CA LEU A 17 -6.12 -2.91 13.69
C LEU A 17 -7.05 -3.04 12.49
N SER A 18 -8.30 -2.63 12.68
CA SER A 18 -9.26 -2.54 11.60
C SER A 18 -8.64 -1.62 10.54
N PRO A 19 -8.59 -2.04 9.27
CA PRO A 19 -8.08 -1.17 8.23
C PRO A 19 -8.91 0.12 8.26
N LEU A 20 -8.20 1.25 8.32
CA LEU A 20 -8.83 2.56 8.32
C LEU A 20 -9.69 2.67 7.06
N SER A 21 -10.90 3.20 7.23
CA SER A 21 -11.72 3.61 6.10
C SER A 21 -11.01 4.71 5.30
N ASN A 22 -11.38 4.85 4.03
CA ASN A 22 -10.83 5.91 3.19
C ASN A 22 -11.05 7.30 3.80
N ASP A 23 -12.20 7.52 4.42
CA ASP A 23 -12.52 8.80 5.07
C ASP A 23 -11.62 9.07 6.26
N GLU A 24 -11.30 8.05 7.06
CA GLU A 24 -10.35 8.17 8.18
C GLU A 24 -8.92 8.45 7.71
N LEU A 25 -8.48 7.80 6.63
CA LEU A 25 -7.17 8.06 6.02
C LEU A 25 -7.09 9.50 5.48
N ILE A 26 -8.13 9.96 4.78
CA ILE A 26 -8.20 11.34 4.27
C ILE A 26 -8.17 12.34 5.44
N ALA A 27 -8.91 12.07 6.52
CA ALA A 27 -8.91 12.92 7.70
C ALA A 27 -7.52 13.01 8.34
N GLN A 28 -6.78 11.91 8.43
CA GLN A 28 -5.40 11.90 8.95
C GLN A 28 -4.45 12.70 8.06
N LEU A 29 -4.53 12.54 6.74
CA LEU A 29 -3.70 13.30 5.79
C LEU A 29 -3.97 14.81 5.90
N VAL A 30 -5.23 15.21 5.99
CA VAL A 30 -5.62 16.62 6.17
C VAL A 30 -5.15 17.17 7.50
N ALA A 31 -5.31 16.41 8.59
CA ALA A 31 -4.85 16.81 9.91
C ALA A 31 -3.33 17.01 9.94
N ARG A 32 -2.58 16.09 9.33
CA ARG A 32 -1.12 16.18 9.22
C ARG A 32 -0.68 17.38 8.39
N ALA A 33 -1.30 17.59 7.22
CA ALA A 33 -1.00 18.74 6.37
C ALA A 33 -1.22 20.07 7.11
N ARG A 34 -2.30 20.18 7.90
CA ARG A 34 -2.55 21.38 8.73
C ARG A 34 -1.50 21.56 9.82
N ALA A 35 -1.11 20.50 10.51
CA ALA A 35 -0.07 20.55 11.53
C ALA A 35 1.28 20.99 10.96
N ASP A 36 1.58 20.59 9.72
CA ASP A 36 2.82 20.95 9.01
C ASP A 36 2.71 22.32 8.28
N GLY A 37 1.59 23.03 8.42
CA GLY A 37 1.36 24.32 7.75
C GLY A 37 1.19 24.23 6.22
N LEU A 38 0.99 23.01 5.70
CA LEU A 38 0.83 22.72 4.29
C LEU A 38 -0.56 23.12 3.81
N LYS A 39 -0.63 23.83 2.67
CA LYS A 39 -1.90 24.15 2.02
C LYS A 39 -2.58 22.85 1.55
N LEU A 40 -3.90 22.77 1.67
CA LEU A 40 -4.64 21.59 1.19
C LEU A 40 -4.71 21.53 -0.34
N THR A 41 -4.69 22.70 -0.99
CA THR A 41 -4.81 22.86 -2.44
C THR A 41 -3.65 23.65 -3.02
N GLY A 42 -3.57 23.71 -4.36
CA GLY A 42 -2.45 24.29 -5.10
C GLY A 42 -1.43 23.23 -5.49
N GLN A 43 -0.56 23.57 -6.45
CA GLN A 43 0.43 22.64 -7.02
C GLN A 43 1.36 22.05 -5.96
N ASP A 44 1.78 22.88 -5.00
CA ASP A 44 2.64 22.46 -3.88
C ASP A 44 1.84 22.04 -2.62
N GLY A 45 0.51 22.06 -2.68
CA GLY A 45 -0.36 21.64 -1.58
C GLY A 45 -0.51 20.11 -1.49
N LEU A 46 -1.17 19.64 -0.43
CA LEU A 46 -1.40 18.21 -0.19
C LEU A 46 -1.98 17.49 -1.41
N LEU A 47 -3.05 18.03 -2.00
CA LEU A 47 -3.67 17.40 -3.17
C LEU A 47 -2.75 17.40 -4.39
N GLY A 48 -1.98 18.47 -4.62
CA GLY A 48 -1.03 18.56 -5.72
C GLY A 48 0.09 17.52 -5.60
N GLN A 49 0.65 17.36 -4.40
CA GLN A 49 1.65 16.35 -4.11
C GLN A 49 1.09 14.92 -4.23
N LEU A 50 -0.13 14.68 -3.73
CA LEU A 50 -0.79 13.38 -3.85
C LEU A 50 -1.04 13.01 -5.31
N THR A 51 -1.61 13.91 -6.12
CA THR A 51 -1.84 13.68 -7.55
C THR A 51 -0.52 13.42 -8.27
N LYS A 52 0.52 14.22 -7.99
CA LYS A 52 1.86 13.98 -8.56
C LYS A 52 2.34 12.57 -8.24
N ARG A 53 2.29 12.17 -6.96
CA ARG A 53 2.76 10.85 -6.54
C ARG A 53 1.95 9.72 -7.17
N VAL A 54 0.63 9.88 -7.30
CA VAL A 54 -0.24 8.89 -7.98
C VAL A 54 0.13 8.76 -9.46
N VAL A 55 0.34 9.87 -10.16
CA VAL A 55 0.75 9.86 -11.58
C VAL A 55 2.13 9.23 -11.75
N GLU A 56 3.10 9.61 -10.90
CA GLU A 56 4.44 9.01 -10.90
C GLU A 56 4.38 7.51 -10.58
N SER A 57 3.53 7.10 -9.62
CA SER A 57 3.35 5.68 -9.29
C SER A 57 2.65 4.90 -10.39
N ALA A 58 1.77 5.53 -11.17
CA ALA A 58 1.16 4.90 -12.34
C ALA A 58 2.21 4.70 -13.45
N LEU A 59 3.12 5.67 -13.62
CA LEU A 59 4.23 5.59 -14.57
C LEU A 59 5.30 4.56 -14.13
N GLU A 60 5.63 4.52 -12.84
CA GLU A 60 6.52 3.50 -12.24
C GLU A 60 5.84 2.12 -12.23
N GLY A 61 4.54 2.07 -11.96
CA GLY A 61 3.73 0.86 -12.00
C GLY A 61 3.61 0.26 -13.39
N GLU A 62 3.69 1.04 -14.47
CA GLU A 62 3.83 0.48 -15.83
C GLU A 62 5.16 -0.29 -16.00
N LEU A 63 6.23 0.13 -15.30
CA LEU A 63 7.53 -0.57 -15.29
C LEU A 63 7.55 -1.80 -14.36
N ASP A 64 6.78 -1.78 -13.26
CA ASP A 64 6.69 -2.91 -12.32
C ASP A 64 5.56 -3.92 -12.66
N ASP A 65 4.51 -3.49 -13.38
CA ASP A 65 3.28 -4.25 -13.60
C ASP A 65 3.00 -4.61 -15.07
N HIS A 66 3.76 -4.14 -16.09
CA HIS A 66 3.55 -4.62 -17.46
C HIS A 66 4.73 -4.51 -18.45
N LEU A 67 5.69 -5.45 -18.36
CA LEU A 67 6.32 -5.98 -19.59
C LEU A 67 5.65 -7.27 -20.08
N GLY A 68 4.76 -7.90 -19.30
CA GLY A 68 4.22 -9.22 -19.67
C GLY A 68 5.30 -10.30 -19.84
N TYR A 69 6.53 -10.01 -19.41
CA TYR A 69 7.67 -10.92 -19.39
C TYR A 69 8.38 -10.77 -18.06
N ASP A 70 8.69 -11.89 -17.43
CA ASP A 70 9.45 -11.91 -16.20
C ASP A 70 10.81 -11.25 -16.40
N ARG A 71 11.22 -10.43 -15.43
CA ARG A 71 12.58 -9.92 -15.28
C ARG A 71 13.49 -11.12 -15.00
N HIS A 72 13.85 -11.89 -16.02
CA HIS A 72 14.95 -12.86 -16.17
C HIS A 72 14.74 -13.83 -17.36
N GLU A 73 13.70 -13.69 -18.18
CA GLU A 73 13.59 -14.48 -19.41
C GLU A 73 14.61 -13.95 -20.44
N ARG A 74 15.82 -14.54 -20.39
CA ARG A 74 16.81 -14.35 -21.44
C ARG A 74 16.15 -14.76 -22.75
N GLY A 75 16.03 -13.81 -23.68
CA GLY A 75 15.78 -14.10 -25.08
C GLY A 75 16.76 -15.17 -25.55
N GLY A 76 16.30 -16.41 -25.54
CA GLY A 76 17.03 -17.58 -25.96
C GLY A 76 16.12 -18.30 -26.93
N SER A 77 16.26 -17.97 -28.20
CA SER A 77 15.76 -18.78 -29.30
C SER A 77 16.16 -20.23 -29.05
N ALA A 78 15.25 -21.04 -28.55
CA ALA A 78 15.22 -22.45 -28.87
C ALA A 78 14.49 -22.56 -30.20
N ASP A 79 15.16 -23.22 -31.15
CA ASP A 79 14.61 -23.69 -32.43
C ASP A 79 14.59 -22.67 -33.57
N GLY A 80 15.66 -22.69 -34.38
CA GLY A 80 15.65 -21.99 -35.66
C GLY A 80 16.93 -21.98 -36.49
N ASN A 81 17.94 -22.80 -36.20
CA ASN A 81 19.00 -23.11 -37.18
C ASN A 81 19.07 -24.62 -37.39
N THR A 82 18.27 -25.10 -38.32
CA THR A 82 18.60 -26.32 -39.05
C THR A 82 18.83 -25.91 -40.49
N ARG A 83 19.97 -26.35 -41.01
CA ARG A 83 20.51 -26.13 -42.36
C ARG A 83 19.49 -26.01 -43.48
#